data_AF-A0AAV7HS68-F1
#
_entry.id   AF-A0AAV7HS68-F1
#
_cell.length_a   1.000
_cell.length_b   1.000
_cell.length_c   1.000
_cell.angle_alpha   90.00
_cell.angle_beta   90.00
_cell.angle_gamma   90.00
#
_symmetry.space_group_name_H-M   'P 1'
#
loop_
_entity.id
_entity.type
_entity.pdbx_description
1 polymer ?
#
loop_
_entity_poly.entity_id
_entity_poly.type
_entity_poly.pdbx_seq_one_letter_code
_entity_poly.pdbx_strand_id
1 'polypeptide(L)'
;MMGIQLARVGQLYTDSKLYSLYNLHPYPVSQTFGKNTKASAYIQPRTDYLLTCMNRYWYALLTKNEIKQCTPVADFLLCPSIFPLYDSTIDPACEISLLNNQPHFNALTCDIKMSQAHQSYWKQLIHHSRWIYSLPETESIIITSQR
;
A
#
# COMPACT_ATOMS: atom_id res chain seq x y z
N MET A 1 -2.85 -15.19 -3.10
CA MET A 1 -2.72 -13.93 -3.87
C MET A 1 -1.82 -13.01 -3.06
N MET A 2 -0.59 -12.73 -3.51
CA MET A 2 0.34 -11.80 -2.85
C MET A 2 -0.12 -10.36 -3.12
N GLY A 3 0.18 -9.40 -2.25
CA GLY A 3 -0.33 -8.04 -2.45
C GLY A 3 0.34 -6.95 -1.62
N ILE A 4 -0.11 -5.73 -1.90
CA ILE A 4 0.15 -4.53 -1.11
C ILE A 4 -1.18 -4.17 -0.43
N GLN A 5 -1.17 -3.98 0.88
CA GLN A 5 -2.33 -3.43 1.56
C GLN A 5 -2.31 -1.91 1.36
N LEU A 6 -3.36 -1.38 0.73
CA LEU A 6 -3.55 0.06 0.56
C LEU A 6 -4.49 0.58 1.66
N ALA A 7 -3.95 1.42 2.55
CA ALA A 7 -4.76 2.12 3.55
C ALA A 7 -4.96 3.56 3.10
N ARG A 8 -6.20 3.98 2.84
CA ARG A 8 -6.49 5.39 2.55
C ARG A 8 -6.19 6.21 3.81
N VAL A 9 -5.29 7.17 3.70
CA VAL A 9 -4.82 7.99 4.83
C VAL A 9 -5.25 9.45 4.71
N GLY A 10 -5.73 9.88 3.54
CA GLY A 10 -6.23 11.24 3.39
C GLY A 10 -6.59 11.59 1.95
N GLN A 11 -6.76 12.90 1.75
CA GLN A 11 -6.95 13.51 0.44
C GLN A 11 -5.93 14.61 0.22
N LEU A 12 -5.41 14.73 -0.99
CA LEU A 12 -4.60 15.86 -1.41
C LEU A 12 -5.41 16.69 -2.39
N TYR A 13 -5.24 17.99 -2.30
CA TYR A 13 -5.76 18.93 -3.29
C TYR A 13 -4.58 19.59 -4.00
N THR A 14 -4.50 19.37 -5.32
CA THR A 14 -3.42 19.86 -6.18
C THR A 14 -3.99 20.15 -7.57
N ASP A 15 -3.54 21.21 -8.23
CA ASP A 15 -4.01 21.60 -9.58
C ASP A 15 -5.55 21.62 -9.72
N SER A 16 -6.23 22.22 -8.73
CA SER A 16 -7.69 22.31 -8.64
C SER A 16 -8.45 20.97 -8.60
N LYS A 17 -7.76 19.85 -8.35
CA LYS A 17 -8.34 18.50 -8.32
C LYS A 17 -8.06 17.81 -6.99
N LEU A 18 -9.01 16.95 -6.60
CA LEU A 18 -8.91 16.15 -5.38
C LEU A 18 -8.40 14.75 -5.71
N TYR A 19 -7.38 14.34 -4.98
CA TYR A 19 -6.73 13.04 -5.10
C TYR A 19 -6.84 12.30 -3.77
N SER A 20 -6.96 10.97 -3.84
CA SER A 20 -6.92 10.10 -2.66
C SER A 20 -5.49 9.64 -2.40
N LEU A 21 -5.05 9.79 -1.15
CA LEU A 21 -3.76 9.33 -0.68
C LEU A 21 -3.90 7.98 0.00
N TYR A 22 -3.11 7.02 -0.46
CA TYR A 22 -3.00 5.69 0.13
C TYR A 22 -1.59 5.49 0.67
N ASN A 23 -1.49 5.01 1.90
CA ASN A 23 -0.25 4.52 2.48
C ASN A 23 -0.08 3.05 2.07
N LEU A 24 1.09 2.74 1.51
CA LEU A 24 1.39 1.44 0.93
C LEU A 24 2.11 0.58 1.95
N HIS A 25 1.55 -0.60 2.23
CA HIS A 25 2.15 -1.53 3.17
C HIS A 25 2.36 -2.89 2.49
N PRO A 26 3.59 -3.41 2.46
CA PRO A 26 3.81 -4.77 2.01
C PRO A 26 2.99 -5.70 2.89
N TYR A 27 2.22 -6.59 2.28
CA TYR A 27 1.38 -7.54 2.99
C TYR A 27 1.90 -8.95 2.74
N PRO A 28 2.63 -9.54 3.70
CA PRO A 28 3.15 -10.89 3.56
C PRO A 28 2.01 -11.90 3.57
N VAL A 29 1.93 -12.71 2.52
CA VAL A 29 0.96 -13.79 2.38
C VAL A 29 1.69 -15.12 2.37
N SER A 30 1.19 -16.07 3.16
CA SER A 30 1.69 -17.44 3.18
C SER A 30 1.63 -18.06 1.78
N GLN A 31 2.72 -18.68 1.37
CA GLN A 31 2.88 -19.42 0.13
C GLN A 31 3.44 -20.81 0.45
N THR A 32 2.96 -21.82 -0.27
CA THR A 32 3.50 -23.17 -0.19
C THR A 32 4.43 -23.40 -1.36
N PHE A 33 5.72 -23.64 -1.08
CA PHE A 33 6.71 -23.99 -2.10
C PHE A 33 7.09 -25.47 -1.99
N GLY A 34 7.08 -26.15 -3.13
CA GLY A 34 7.40 -27.57 -3.20
C GLY A 34 6.48 -28.42 -2.32
N LYS A 35 7.03 -29.46 -1.68
CA LYS A 35 6.23 -30.46 -0.96
C LYS A 35 5.75 -30.03 0.42
N ASN A 36 6.39 -29.08 1.13
CA ASN A 36 5.97 -28.67 2.49
C ASN A 36 6.64 -27.37 3.03
N THR A 37 7.34 -26.59 2.21
CA THR A 37 8.01 -25.39 2.72
C THR A 37 7.05 -24.22 2.73
N LYS A 38 6.57 -23.82 3.92
CA LYS A 38 5.81 -22.58 4.12
C LYS A 38 6.77 -21.40 4.09
N ALA A 39 6.63 -20.53 3.10
CA ALA A 39 7.33 -19.25 3.02
C ALA A 39 6.29 -18.13 2.98
N SER A 40 6.73 -16.89 3.19
CA SER A 40 5.87 -15.74 2.90
C SER A 40 6.38 -14.99 1.69
N ALA A 41 5.46 -14.45 0.92
CA ALA A 41 5.79 -13.56 -0.18
C ALA A 41 4.93 -12.31 -0.14
N TYR A 42 5.52 -11.18 -0.52
CA TYR A 42 4.85 -9.90 -0.64
C TYR A 42 5.39 -9.13 -1.82
N ILE A 43 4.58 -8.21 -2.32
CA ILE A 43 5.03 -7.22 -3.30
C ILE A 43 5.62 -6.06 -2.52
N GLN A 44 6.89 -5.74 -2.78
CA GLN A 44 7.56 -4.58 -2.22
C GLN A 44 7.09 -3.34 -2.98
N PRO A 45 6.40 -2.38 -2.31
CA PRO A 45 6.04 -1.12 -2.94
C PRO A 45 7.28 -0.35 -3.36
N ARG A 46 7.22 0.32 -4.51
CA ARG A 46 8.27 1.21 -5.02
C ARG A 46 8.46 2.46 -4.16
N THR A 47 7.43 2.85 -3.41
CA THR A 47 7.41 4.06 -2.57
C THR A 47 6.49 3.89 -1.36
N ASP A 48 6.41 4.90 -0.50
CA ASP A 48 5.59 4.89 0.71
C ASP A 48 4.10 5.15 0.44
N TYR A 49 3.78 5.99 -0.55
CA TYR A 49 2.40 6.42 -0.82
C TYR A 49 2.01 6.35 -2.29
N LEU A 50 0.75 6.00 -2.53
CA LEU A 50 0.09 6.11 -3.82
C LEU A 50 -0.91 7.26 -3.77
N LEU A 51 -0.77 8.20 -4.70
CA LEU A 51 -1.74 9.23 -4.95
C LEU A 51 -2.53 8.88 -6.21
N THR A 52 -3.85 9.00 -6.19
CA THR A 52 -4.68 8.73 -7.38
C THR A 52 -5.96 9.56 -7.39
N CYS A 53 -6.42 9.94 -8.58
CA CYS A 53 -7.71 10.61 -8.75
C CYS A 53 -8.90 9.63 -8.64
N MET A 54 -10.12 10.15 -8.57
CA MET A 54 -11.34 9.34 -8.37
C MET A 54 -11.55 8.26 -9.43
N ASN A 55 -11.32 8.57 -10.70
CA ASN A 55 -11.44 7.61 -11.82
C ASN A 55 -10.20 6.72 -11.96
N ARG A 56 -9.19 6.90 -11.09
CA ARG A 56 -7.94 6.13 -11.02
C ARG A 56 -7.15 6.05 -12.32
N TYR A 57 -7.38 7.01 -13.21
CA TYR A 57 -6.70 7.11 -14.49
C TYR A 57 -5.29 7.68 -14.32
N TRP A 58 -5.16 8.70 -13.47
CA TRP A 58 -3.90 9.36 -13.14
C TRP A 58 -3.46 8.97 -11.74
N TYR A 59 -2.18 8.63 -11.60
CA TYR A 59 -1.58 8.32 -10.31
C TYR A 59 -0.19 8.93 -10.16
N ALA A 60 0.27 9.07 -8.92
CA ALA A 60 1.65 9.40 -8.59
C ALA A 60 2.14 8.52 -7.44
N LEU A 61 3.44 8.25 -7.42
CA LEU A 61 4.13 7.52 -6.38
C LEU A 61 4.92 8.53 -5.55
N LEU A 62 4.59 8.67 -4.26
CA LEU A 62 5.14 9.68 -3.37
C LEU A 62 5.85 9.06 -2.18
N THR A 63 7.03 9.59 -1.87
CA THR A 63 7.82 9.26 -0.69
C THR A 63 7.27 10.00 0.54
N LYS A 64 7.66 9.53 1.74
CA LYS A 64 7.40 10.28 2.98
C LYS A 64 7.92 11.72 2.96
N ASN A 65 9.04 11.97 2.31
CA ASN A 65 9.64 13.30 2.29
C ASN A 65 8.84 14.28 1.42
N GLU A 66 8.24 13.81 0.32
CA GLU A 66 7.36 14.63 -0.52
C GLU A 66 6.05 14.96 0.22
N ILE A 67 5.47 13.99 0.93
CA ILE A 67 4.26 14.24 1.74
C ILE A 67 4.53 15.23 2.88
N LYS A 68 5.73 15.22 3.49
CA LYS A 68 6.10 16.19 4.53
C LYS A 68 6.17 17.64 4.05
N GLN A 69 6.31 17.87 2.74
CA GLN A 69 6.29 19.22 2.16
C GLN A 69 4.87 19.75 1.99
N CYS A 70 3.85 18.91 2.18
CA CYS A 70 2.47 19.31 2.10
C CYS A 70 2.02 20.01 3.40
N THR A 71 1.19 21.03 3.25
CA THR A 71 0.58 21.76 4.36
C THR A 71 -0.79 21.17 4.69
N PRO A 72 -1.05 20.75 5.93
CA PRO A 72 -2.38 20.29 6.32
C PRO A 72 -3.37 21.46 6.38
N VAL A 73 -4.52 21.30 5.73
CA VAL A 73 -5.63 22.27 5.72
C VAL A 73 -6.94 21.53 5.91
N ALA A 74 -7.54 21.70 7.10
CA ALA A 74 -8.74 20.98 7.52
C ALA A 74 -8.61 19.46 7.27
N ASP A 75 -9.40 18.91 6.35
CA ASP A 75 -9.47 17.47 6.06
C ASP A 75 -8.57 17.02 4.89
N PHE A 76 -7.75 17.91 4.32
CA PHE A 76 -6.89 17.60 3.19
C PHE A 76 -5.47 18.17 3.33
N LEU A 77 -4.55 17.64 2.51
CA LEU A 77 -3.17 18.11 2.40
C LEU A 77 -3.04 18.97 1.13
N LEU A 78 -2.60 20.22 1.29
CA LEU A 78 -2.18 21.08 0.18
C LEU A 78 -0.72 20.80 -0.14
N CYS A 79 -0.45 20.29 -1.34
CA CYS A 79 0.91 19.99 -1.77
C CYS A 79 1.31 20.90 -2.94
N PRO A 80 2.59 21.24 -3.07
CA PRO A 80 3.10 21.81 -4.32
C PRO A 80 2.94 20.79 -5.48
N SER A 81 2.47 21.24 -6.66
CA SER A 81 2.29 20.40 -7.87
C SER A 81 3.63 20.01 -8.53
N ILE A 82 4.54 19.39 -7.78
CA ILE A 82 5.90 19.06 -8.25
C ILE A 82 6.10 17.56 -8.53
N PHE A 83 5.10 16.72 -8.27
CA PHE A 83 5.20 15.29 -8.53
C PHE A 83 4.71 14.90 -9.93
N PRO A 84 5.41 13.97 -10.61
CA PRO A 84 4.97 13.48 -11.92
C PRO A 84 3.67 12.68 -11.78
N LEU A 85 2.72 12.95 -12.67
CA LEU A 85 1.51 12.16 -12.84
C LEU A 85 1.70 11.16 -13.99
N TYR A 86 1.33 9.92 -13.74
CA TYR A 86 1.42 8.81 -14.68
C TYR A 86 0.02 8.33 -15.07
N ASP A 87 -0.11 7.89 -16.32
CA ASP A 87 -1.33 7.30 -16.86
C ASP A 87 -1.33 5.79 -16.53
N SER A 88 -2.31 5.35 -15.74
CA SER A 88 -2.47 3.96 -15.30
C SER A 88 -2.76 2.97 -16.44
N THR A 89 -3.13 3.44 -17.62
CA THR A 89 -3.41 2.60 -18.79
C THR A 89 -2.18 2.42 -19.69
N ILE A 90 -1.27 3.39 -19.69
CA ILE A 90 -0.05 3.40 -20.51
C ILE A 90 1.14 2.80 -19.75
N ASP A 91 1.33 3.22 -18.50
CA ASP A 91 2.42 2.76 -17.63
C ASP A 91 1.89 2.39 -16.24
N PRO A 92 1.22 1.22 -16.10
CA PRO A 92 0.69 0.77 -14.83
C PRO A 92 1.80 0.30 -13.87
N ALA A 93 1.99 1.03 -12.78
CA ALA A 93 2.73 0.53 -11.63
C ALA A 93 1.92 -0.54 -10.87
N CYS A 94 2.63 -1.42 -10.16
CA CYS A 94 2.02 -2.51 -9.40
C CYS A 94 0.99 -2.03 -8.38
N GLU A 95 1.27 -0.92 -7.72
CA GLU A 95 0.44 -0.29 -6.70
C GLU A 95 -0.93 0.09 -7.25
N ILE A 96 -0.98 0.73 -8.42
CA ILE A 96 -2.23 1.18 -9.05
C ILE A 96 -2.98 0.00 -9.67
N SER A 97 -2.28 -0.97 -10.26
CA SER A 97 -2.90 -2.18 -10.80
C SER A 97 -3.57 -3.03 -9.73
N LEU A 98 -2.93 -3.17 -8.56
CA LEU A 98 -3.50 -3.86 -7.40
C LEU A 98 -4.75 -3.15 -6.89
N LEU A 99 -4.71 -1.81 -6.81
CA LEU A 99 -5.88 -1.03 -6.39
C LEU A 99 -7.05 -1.18 -7.37
N ASN A 100 -6.75 -1.25 -8.67
CA ASN A 100 -7.74 -1.36 -9.75
C ASN A 100 -8.27 -2.78 -9.97
N ASN A 101 -7.75 -3.80 -9.27
CA ASN A 101 -8.07 -5.21 -9.51
C ASN A 101 -8.04 -5.57 -11.00
N GLN A 102 -6.99 -5.12 -11.72
CA GLN A 102 -6.93 -5.31 -13.16
C GLN A 102 -6.94 -6.80 -13.52
N PRO A 103 -7.83 -7.26 -14.43
CA PRO A 103 -8.03 -8.68 -14.74
C PRO A 103 -6.81 -9.36 -15.38
N HIS A 104 -5.87 -8.58 -15.91
CA HIS A 104 -4.62 -9.04 -16.51
C HIS A 104 -3.37 -8.56 -15.75
N PHE A 105 -3.51 -8.23 -14.46
CA PHE A 105 -2.38 -7.86 -13.64
C PHE A 105 -1.34 -8.99 -13.61
N ASN A 106 -0.21 -8.75 -14.28
CA ASN A 106 0.92 -9.67 -14.25
C ASN A 106 1.79 -9.36 -13.04
N ALA A 107 1.55 -10.06 -11.94
CA ALA A 107 2.32 -9.89 -10.70
C ALA A 107 3.84 -10.13 -10.88
N LEU A 108 4.28 -10.81 -11.94
CA LEU A 108 5.70 -11.08 -12.20
C LEU A 108 6.50 -9.84 -12.56
N THR A 109 5.85 -8.73 -12.97
CA THR A 109 6.55 -7.46 -13.25
C THR A 109 6.82 -6.65 -11.98
N CYS A 110 6.29 -7.10 -10.84
CA CYS A 110 6.47 -6.45 -9.55
C CYS A 110 7.69 -6.98 -8.83
N ASP A 111 8.27 -6.16 -7.94
CA ASP A 111 9.34 -6.62 -7.06
C ASP A 111 8.75 -7.51 -5.96
N ILE A 112 8.77 -8.82 -6.21
CA ILE A 112 8.30 -9.82 -5.25
C ILE A 112 9.46 -10.18 -4.32
N LYS A 113 9.25 -9.99 -3.03
CA LYS A 113 10.17 -10.46 -1.99
C LYS A 113 9.61 -11.71 -1.34
N MET A 114 10.52 -12.64 -1.06
CA MET A 114 10.24 -13.89 -0.36
C MET A 114 11.00 -13.92 0.95
N SER A 115 10.38 -14.43 2.01
CA SER A 115 11.07 -14.75 3.25
C SER A 115 11.04 -16.26 3.50
N GLN A 116 12.13 -16.79 4.03
CA GLN A 116 12.32 -18.24 4.24
C GLN A 116 11.39 -18.83 5.31
N ALA A 117 10.77 -18.00 6.14
CA ALA A 117 9.82 -18.43 7.15
C ALA A 117 8.68 -17.42 7.26
N HIS A 118 7.43 -17.89 7.17
CA HIS A 118 6.29 -17.03 7.45
C HIS A 118 6.22 -16.76 8.96
N GLN A 119 6.64 -15.57 9.37
CA GLN A 119 6.51 -15.09 10.74
C GLN A 119 5.21 -14.29 10.91
N SER A 120 4.68 -14.25 12.14
CA SER A 120 3.54 -13.43 12.51
C SER A 120 3.84 -11.96 12.20
N TYR A 121 3.07 -11.38 11.29
CA TYR A 121 3.16 -9.98 10.90
C TYR A 121 2.05 -9.19 11.57
N TRP A 122 2.42 -8.07 12.18
CA TRP A 122 1.51 -7.13 12.83
C TRP A 122 1.88 -5.71 12.44
N LYS A 123 0.88 -4.95 12.02
CA LYS A 123 1.05 -3.53 11.72
C LYS A 123 -0.15 -2.75 12.21
N GLN A 124 0.11 -1.87 13.17
CA GLN A 124 -0.89 -0.90 13.60
C GLN A 124 -1.08 0.16 12.53
N LEU A 125 -2.33 0.43 12.18
CA LEU A 125 -2.71 1.55 11.35
C LEU A 125 -2.76 2.80 12.22
N ILE A 126 -2.01 3.83 11.80
CA ILE A 126 -1.88 5.11 12.51
C ILE A 126 -3.26 5.75 12.73
N HIS A 127 -4.15 5.60 11.75
CA HIS A 127 -5.52 6.10 11.83
C HIS A 127 -6.46 4.95 12.19
N HIS A 128 -7.31 5.17 13.22
CA HIS A 128 -8.40 4.30 13.68
C HIS A 128 -8.04 3.13 14.61
N SER A 129 -6.84 3.05 15.18
CA SER A 129 -6.44 1.97 16.11
C SER A 129 -6.72 0.56 15.56
N ARG A 130 -6.64 0.42 14.23
CA ARG A 130 -6.86 -0.85 13.52
C ARG A 130 -5.52 -1.55 13.32
N TRP A 131 -5.58 -2.86 13.10
CA TRP A 131 -4.39 -3.67 12.86
C TRP A 131 -4.52 -4.41 11.54
N ILE A 132 -3.42 -4.48 10.80
CA ILE A 132 -3.22 -5.43 9.72
C ILE A 132 -2.36 -6.55 10.29
N TYR A 133 -2.76 -7.79 10.07
CA TYR A 133 -1.98 -8.93 10.54
C TYR A 133 -1.98 -10.06 9.52
N SER A 134 -0.96 -10.89 9.59
CA SER A 134 -0.83 -12.12 8.80
C SER A 134 -0.12 -13.15 9.66
N LEU A 135 -0.83 -14.24 9.98
CA LEU A 135 -0.35 -15.26 10.90
C LEU A 135 -0.08 -16.57 10.15
N PRO A 136 1.05 -17.23 10.42
CA PRO A 136 1.35 -18.52 9.82
C PRO A 136 0.43 -19.63 10.31
N GLU A 137 -0.02 -19.51 11.56
CA GLU A 137 -0.90 -20.46 12.26
C GLU A 137 -1.81 -19.68 13.22
N THR A 138 -2.88 -20.32 13.69
CA THR A 138 -3.83 -19.68 14.61
C THR A 138 -3.15 -19.43 15.96
N GLU A 139 -2.99 -18.18 16.34
CA GLU A 139 -2.39 -17.76 17.62
C GLU A 139 -3.43 -17.04 18.50
N SER A 140 -3.40 -17.30 19.81
CA SER A 140 -4.18 -16.55 20.80
C SER A 140 -3.45 -15.26 21.16
N ILE A 141 -4.05 -14.11 20.87
CA ILE A 141 -3.50 -12.78 21.19
C ILE A 141 -4.28 -12.11 22.33
N ILE A 142 -3.54 -11.43 23.21
CA ILE A 142 -4.09 -10.60 24.29
C ILE A 142 -3.89 -9.14 23.92
N ILE A 143 -4.98 -8.40 23.73
CA ILE A 143 -4.93 -6.95 23.46
C ILE A 143 -5.00 -6.21 24.79
N THR A 144 -3.88 -5.62 25.22
CA THR A 144 -3.83 -4.78 26.42
C THR A 144 -4.00 -3.30 26.04
N SER A 145 -5.07 -2.69 26.52
CA SER A 145 -5.27 -1.24 26.47
C SER A 145 -4.44 -0.57 27.56
N GLN A 146 -3.54 0.34 27.19
CA GLN A 146 -2.89 1.23 28.17
C GLN A 146 -3.73 2.50 28.30
N ARG A 147 -4.05 2.84 29.56
CA ARG A 147 -4.90 3.96 29.96
C ARG A 147 -4.11 5.24 30.12
#